data_AF-A0A519NNJ8-F1
#
_entry.id   AF-A0A519NNJ8-F1
#
_cell.length_a   1.000
_cell.length_b   1.000
_cell.length_c   1.000
_cell.angle_alpha   90.00
_cell.angle_beta   90.00
_cell.angle_gamma   90.00
#
_symmetry.space_group_name_H-M   'P 1'
#
loop_
_entity.id
_entity.type
_entity.pdbx_description
1 polymer ?
#
loop_
_entity_poly.entity_id
_entity_poly.type
_entity_poly.pdbx_seq_one_letter_code
_entity_poly.pdbx_strand_id
1 'polypeptide(L)'
;VFLTIGGLLFLALRSVRDAALVFAGVPLALVGGALALAARGMPLSISAAVGFIAVSGVATLNGLVLMQAVLERLQAGEPPVQAAINGAVSRLRAVLTTALVAVLGFIPMAFAWGPGAEVQKPLATVVIGGLTTATVLTLIVLPVLAALGRKKA
;
A
#
# COMPACT_ATOMS: atom_id res chain seq x y z
N VAL A 1 0.96 12.11 -11.11
CA VAL A 1 1.27 11.24 -9.95
C VAL A 1 1.10 9.77 -10.31
N PHE A 2 -0.12 9.26 -10.56
CA PHE A 2 -0.34 7.82 -10.81
C PHE A 2 0.43 7.28 -12.02
N LEU A 3 0.49 8.02 -13.14
CA LEU A 3 1.32 7.65 -14.30
C LEU A 3 2.81 7.58 -13.93
N THR A 4 3.28 8.51 -13.10
CA THR A 4 4.66 8.54 -12.60
C THR A 4 4.95 7.32 -11.73
N ILE A 5 4.03 6.97 -10.83
CA ILE A 5 4.12 5.76 -9.99
C ILE A 5 4.18 4.50 -10.87
N GLY A 6 3.27 4.38 -11.85
CA GLY A 6 3.25 3.26 -12.78
C GLY A 6 4.55 3.16 -13.59
N GLY A 7 5.06 4.30 -14.07
CA GLY A 7 6.35 4.36 -14.79
C GLY A 7 7.53 3.94 -13.92
N LEU A 8 7.60 4.40 -12.67
CA LEU A 8 8.66 4.01 -11.73
C LEU A 8 8.60 2.51 -11.38
N LEU A 9 7.39 1.97 -11.19
CA LEU A 9 7.20 0.53 -10.98
C LEU A 9 7.67 -0.30 -12.18
N PHE A 10 7.33 0.13 -13.39
CA PHE A 10 7.78 -0.54 -14.61
C PHE A 10 9.30 -0.52 -14.72
N LEU A 11 9.94 0.61 -14.42
CA LEU A 11 11.41 0.70 -14.41
C LEU A 11 12.04 -0.18 -13.33
N ALA A 12 11.44 -0.25 -12.14
CA ALA A 12 11.97 -1.02 -11.01
C ALA A 12 11.83 -2.55 -11.20
N LEU A 13 10.69 -3.00 -11.73
CA LEU A 13 10.39 -4.43 -11.89
C LEU A 13 10.74 -4.96 -13.29
N ARG A 14 10.95 -4.08 -14.27
CA ARG A 14 11.19 -4.39 -15.69
C ARG A 14 10.16 -5.34 -16.30
N SER A 15 8.95 -5.39 -15.72
CA SER A 15 7.87 -6.31 -16.05
C SER A 15 6.55 -5.57 -15.91
N VAL A 16 5.82 -5.41 -17.03
CA VAL A 16 4.50 -4.75 -17.05
C VAL A 16 3.52 -5.47 -16.14
N ARG A 17 3.60 -6.81 -16.12
CA ARG A 17 2.71 -7.64 -15.34
C ARG A 17 2.92 -7.47 -13.84
N ASP A 18 4.16 -7.53 -13.38
CA ASP A 18 4.46 -7.35 -11.95
C ASP A 18 4.20 -5.91 -11.50
N ALA A 19 4.52 -4.93 -12.35
CA ALA A 19 4.17 -3.54 -12.11
C ALA A 19 2.66 -3.33 -11.98
N ALA A 20 1.85 -3.94 -12.85
CA ALA A 20 0.39 -3.86 -12.79
C ALA A 20 -0.17 -4.52 -11.51
N LEU A 21 0.41 -5.66 -11.09
CA LEU A 21 0.01 -6.33 -9.84
C LEU A 21 0.25 -5.44 -8.62
N VAL A 22 1.42 -4.80 -8.53
CA VAL A 22 1.72 -3.86 -7.44
C VAL A 22 0.82 -2.62 -7.53
N PHE A 23 0.61 -2.08 -8.74
CA PHE A 23 -0.21 -0.91 -8.95
C PHE A 23 -1.69 -1.14 -8.61
N ALA A 24 -2.20 -2.37 -8.75
CA ALA A 24 -3.55 -2.73 -8.32
C ALA A 24 -3.77 -2.55 -6.80
N GLY A 25 -2.69 -2.51 -6.01
CA GLY A 25 -2.75 -2.16 -4.58
C GLY A 25 -3.12 -0.69 -4.31
N VAL A 26 -2.87 0.22 -5.27
CA VAL A 26 -3.13 1.66 -5.08
C VAL A 26 -4.63 1.96 -4.96
N PRO A 27 -5.51 1.54 -5.88
CA PRO A 27 -6.95 1.73 -5.71
C PRO A 27 -7.50 1.16 -4.39
N LEU A 28 -6.98 0.01 -3.96
CA LEU A 28 -7.38 -0.62 -2.70
C LEU A 28 -7.01 0.24 -1.48
N ALA A 29 -5.84 0.86 -1.52
CA ALA A 29 -5.40 1.80 -0.49
C ALA A 29 -6.26 3.08 -0.45
N LEU A 30 -6.63 3.60 -1.63
CA LEU A 30 -7.51 4.77 -1.74
C LEU A 30 -8.90 4.50 -1.15
N VAL A 31 -9.46 3.30 -1.36
CA VAL A 31 -10.75 2.92 -0.77
C VAL A 31 -10.71 2.99 0.76
N GLY A 32 -9.66 2.49 1.40
CA GLY A 32 -9.51 2.58 2.87
C GLY A 32 -9.50 4.02 3.39
N GLY A 33 -8.77 4.91 2.71
CA GLY A 33 -8.73 6.33 3.07
C GLY A 33 -10.08 7.05 2.85
N ALA A 34 -10.79 6.71 1.77
CA ALA A 34 -12.10 7.27 1.46
C ALA A 34 -13.16 6.81 2.47
N LEU A 35 -13.15 5.52 2.82
CA LEU A 35 -14.02 4.97 3.86
C LEU A 35 -13.76 5.60 5.23
N ALA A 36 -12.50 5.85 5.58
CA ALA A 36 -12.17 6.51 6.84
C ALA A 36 -12.66 7.97 6.91
N LEU A 37 -12.56 8.73 5.81
CA LEU A 37 -13.15 10.07 5.74
C LEU A 37 -14.68 10.03 5.86
N ALA A 38 -15.32 9.14 5.11
CA ALA A 38 -16.77 8.98 5.13
C ALA A 38 -17.28 8.60 6.52
N ALA A 39 -16.61 7.65 7.19
CA ALA A 39 -16.94 7.22 8.55
C ALA A 39 -16.79 8.34 9.58
N ARG A 40 -15.85 9.27 9.38
CA ARG A 40 -15.67 10.45 10.23
C ARG A 40 -16.50 11.67 9.81
N GLY A 41 -17.30 11.57 8.75
CA GLY A 41 -18.07 12.69 8.21
C GLY A 41 -17.21 13.87 7.74
N MET A 42 -15.96 13.61 7.35
CA MET A 42 -15.02 14.66 6.95
C MET A 42 -15.10 14.91 5.43
N PRO A 43 -15.02 16.18 4.99
CA PRO A 43 -15.07 16.50 3.56
C PRO A 43 -13.79 16.04 2.86
N LEU A 44 -13.92 15.80 1.55
CA LEU A 44 -12.79 15.55 0.67
C LEU A 44 -12.08 16.89 0.37
N SER A 45 -11.16 17.27 1.26
CA SER A 45 -10.40 18.52 1.16
C SER A 45 -9.09 18.36 0.36
N ILE A 46 -8.43 19.47 0.06
CA ILE A 46 -7.10 19.46 -0.58
C ILE A 46 -6.09 18.71 0.31
N SER A 47 -6.18 18.85 1.63
CA SER A 47 -5.33 18.16 2.59
C SER A 47 -5.56 16.65 2.59
N ALA A 48 -6.82 16.21 2.44
CA ALA A 48 -7.14 14.81 2.22
C ALA A 48 -6.56 14.28 0.89
N ALA A 49 -6.60 15.07 -0.18
CA ALA A 49 -5.99 14.71 -1.47
C ALA A 49 -4.48 14.46 -1.35
N VAL A 50 -3.76 15.28 -0.59
CA VAL A 50 -2.34 15.05 -0.27
C VAL A 50 -2.15 13.74 0.50
N GLY A 51 -3.04 13.44 1.46
CA GLY A 51 -3.06 12.16 2.15
C GLY A 51 -3.20 10.96 1.20
N PHE A 52 -4.10 11.03 0.22
CA PHE A 52 -4.29 9.97 -0.78
C PHE A 52 -3.05 9.76 -1.65
N ILE A 53 -2.36 10.84 -2.02
CA ILE A 53 -1.08 10.76 -2.75
C ILE A 53 -0.03 10.06 -1.89
N ALA A 54 0.09 10.43 -0.62
CA ALA A 54 1.04 9.83 0.32
C ALA A 54 0.77 8.32 0.51
N VAL A 55 -0.48 7.94 0.76
CA VAL A 55 -0.92 6.54 0.87
C VAL A 55 -0.60 5.75 -0.40
N SER A 56 -0.84 6.32 -1.58
CA SER A 56 -0.53 5.67 -2.86
C SER A 56 0.97 5.37 -3.00
N GLY A 57 1.83 6.31 -2.59
CA GLY A 57 3.28 6.12 -2.61
C GLY A 57 3.74 5.03 -1.65
N VAL A 58 3.30 5.08 -0.39
CA VAL A 58 3.67 4.08 0.63
C VAL A 58 3.14 2.70 0.28
N ALA A 59 1.88 2.59 -0.16
CA ALA A 59 1.30 1.31 -0.60
C ALA A 59 2.08 0.71 -1.77
N THR A 60 2.49 1.56 -2.73
CA THR A 60 3.31 1.13 -3.87
C THR A 60 4.69 0.63 -3.42
N LEU A 61 5.36 1.34 -2.51
CA LEU A 61 6.66 0.93 -1.99
C LEU A 61 6.58 -0.40 -1.24
N ASN A 62 5.59 -0.56 -0.36
CA ASN A 62 5.36 -1.81 0.36
C ASN A 62 5.08 -2.97 -0.61
N GLY A 63 4.24 -2.74 -1.63
CA GLY A 63 3.96 -3.74 -2.66
C GLY A 63 5.19 -4.07 -3.52
N LEU A 64 6.01 -3.08 -3.87
CA LEU A 64 7.25 -3.27 -4.63
C LEU A 64 8.25 -4.14 -3.86
N VAL A 65 8.51 -3.82 -2.59
CA VAL A 65 9.43 -4.59 -1.72
C VAL A 65 8.95 -6.03 -1.54
N LEU A 66 7.64 -6.22 -1.37
CA LEU A 66 7.03 -7.55 -1.28
C LEU A 66 7.20 -8.32 -2.59
N MET A 67 6.90 -7.69 -3.73
CA MET A 67 6.99 -8.30 -5.05
C MET A 67 8.42 -8.70 -5.40
N GLN A 68 9.41 -7.87 -5.05
CA GLN A 68 10.83 -8.19 -5.21
C GLN A 68 11.22 -9.45 -4.41
N ALA A 69 10.76 -9.57 -3.17
CA ALA A 69 11.01 -10.76 -2.35
C ALA A 69 10.38 -12.03 -2.94
N VAL A 70 9.22 -11.92 -3.59
CA VAL A 70 8.60 -13.04 -4.31
C VAL A 70 9.40 -13.39 -5.57
N LEU A 71 9.85 -12.39 -6.32
CA LEU A 71 10.67 -12.58 -7.53
C LEU A 71 12.02 -13.23 -7.22
N GLU A 72 12.70 -12.80 -6.17
CA GLU A 72 13.97 -13.40 -5.71
C GLU A 72 13.80 -14.90 -5.45
N ARG A 73 12.69 -15.31 -4.83
CA ARG A 73 12.39 -16.73 -4.57
C ARG A 73 12.01 -17.53 -5.80
N LEU A 74 11.28 -16.92 -6.73
CA LEU A 74 11.01 -17.54 -8.02
C LEU A 74 12.29 -17.77 -8.82
N GLN A 75 13.23 -16.82 -8.77
CA GLN A 75 14.55 -16.97 -9.39
C GLN A 75 15.39 -18.04 -8.70
N ALA A 76 15.21 -18.23 -7.39
CA ALA A 76 15.80 -19.35 -6.65
C ALA A 76 15.15 -20.72 -6.93
N GLY A 77 14.16 -20.79 -7.82
CA GLY A 77 13.51 -22.04 -8.26
C GLY A 77 12.35 -22.50 -7.37
N GLU A 78 11.89 -21.68 -6.41
CA GLU A 78 10.74 -22.04 -5.59
C GLU A 78 9.44 -22.07 -6.44
N PRO A 79 8.52 -23.03 -6.18
CA PRO A 79 7.21 -23.05 -6.83
C PRO A 79 6.45 -21.73 -6.62
N PRO A 80 5.63 -21.25 -7.57
CA PRO A 80 5.02 -19.92 -7.49
C PRO A 80 4.21 -19.64 -6.22
N VAL A 81 3.47 -20.63 -5.73
CA VAL A 81 2.70 -20.52 -4.49
C VAL A 81 3.64 -20.41 -3.29
N GLN A 82 4.68 -21.23 -3.24
CA GLN A 82 5.65 -21.25 -2.14
C GLN A 82 6.46 -19.96 -2.10
N ALA A 83 6.92 -19.49 -3.26
CA ALA A 83 7.63 -18.23 -3.40
C ALA A 83 6.79 -17.04 -2.93
N ALA A 84 5.49 -17.02 -3.26
CA ALA A 84 4.56 -15.99 -2.82
C ALA A 84 4.39 -15.98 -1.29
N ILE A 85 4.16 -17.14 -0.69
CA ILE A 85 4.00 -17.28 0.77
C ILE A 85 5.31 -16.91 1.48
N ASN A 86 6.42 -17.52 1.09
CA ASN A 86 7.71 -17.29 1.74
C ASN A 86 8.18 -15.84 1.58
N GLY A 87 7.95 -15.24 0.40
CA GLY A 87 8.21 -13.82 0.15
C GLY A 87 7.36 -12.91 1.03
N ALA A 88 6.08 -13.26 1.25
CA ALA A 88 5.22 -12.53 2.15
C ALA A 88 5.67 -12.62 3.61
N VAL A 89 6.00 -13.82 4.07
CA VAL A 89 6.47 -14.05 5.44
C VAL A 89 7.79 -13.32 5.71
N SER A 90 8.73 -13.30 4.76
CA SER A 90 10.03 -12.63 4.97
C SER A 90 9.92 -11.11 5.07
N ARG A 91 8.91 -10.51 4.43
CA ARG A 91 8.69 -9.05 4.45
C ARG A 91 7.59 -8.60 5.41
N LEU A 92 6.84 -9.53 6.01
CA LEU A 92 5.75 -9.25 6.95
C LEU A 92 6.18 -8.27 8.04
N ARG A 93 7.30 -8.54 8.72
CA ARG A 93 7.79 -7.66 9.80
C ARG A 93 8.12 -6.25 9.29
N ALA A 94 8.77 -6.13 8.14
CA ALA A 94 9.14 -4.83 7.59
C ALA A 94 7.89 -4.00 7.21
N VAL A 95 6.92 -4.63 6.52
CA VAL A 95 5.68 -3.98 6.09
C VAL A 95 4.80 -3.58 7.28
N LEU A 96 4.70 -4.44 8.29
CA LEU A 96 3.95 -4.11 9.51
C LEU A 96 4.60 -2.96 10.28
N THR A 97 5.93 -2.96 10.44
CA THR A 97 6.62 -1.88 11.15
C THR A 97 6.41 -0.53 10.47
N THR A 98 6.52 -0.45 9.14
CA THR A 98 6.31 0.83 8.44
C THR A 98 4.87 1.32 8.56
N ALA A 99 3.89 0.41 8.45
CA ALA A 99 2.48 0.74 8.62
C ALA A 99 2.17 1.19 10.05
N LEU A 100 2.66 0.47 11.07
CA LEU A 100 2.43 0.79 12.48
C LEU A 100 3.07 2.12 12.86
N VAL A 101 4.33 2.36 12.48
CA VAL A 101 5.01 3.63 12.75
C VAL A 101 4.23 4.81 12.15
N ALA A 102 3.78 4.68 10.90
CA ALA A 102 2.98 5.71 10.26
C ALA A 102 1.65 5.91 10.99
N VAL A 103 0.86 4.85 11.19
CA VAL A 103 -0.45 4.94 11.85
C VAL A 103 -0.33 5.59 13.23
N LEU A 104 0.59 5.12 14.07
CA LEU A 104 0.82 5.66 15.41
C LEU A 104 1.28 7.13 15.36
N GLY A 105 2.14 7.49 14.41
CA GLY A 105 2.59 8.87 14.22
C GLY A 105 1.47 9.83 13.80
N PHE A 106 0.46 9.35 13.08
CA PHE A 106 -0.69 10.14 12.64
C PHE A 106 -1.84 10.19 13.66
N ILE A 107 -1.84 9.38 14.72
CA ILE A 107 -2.90 9.39 15.75
C ILE A 107 -3.08 10.79 16.38
N PRO A 108 -2.03 11.48 16.89
CA PRO A 108 -2.21 12.79 17.51
C PRO A 108 -2.80 13.82 16.54
N MET A 109 -2.35 13.77 15.29
CA MET A 109 -2.82 14.64 14.20
C MET A 109 -4.29 14.39 13.85
N ALA A 110 -4.74 13.13 13.93
CA ALA A 110 -6.13 12.75 13.70
C ALA A 110 -7.10 13.26 14.78
N PHE A 111 -6.59 13.56 15.98
CA PHE A 111 -7.33 14.10 17.12
C PHE A 111 -6.91 15.53 17.51
N ALA A 112 -6.18 16.24 16.64
CA ALA A 112 -5.69 17.57 16.94
C ALA A 112 -6.83 18.57 17.23
N TRP A 113 -6.59 19.54 18.11
CA TRP A 113 -7.52 20.63 18.41
C TRP A 113 -6.79 21.96 18.26
N GLY A 114 -7.52 23.02 17.88
CA GLY A 114 -6.96 24.35 17.68
C GLY A 114 -6.59 24.69 16.23
N PRO A 115 -5.82 25.76 16.01
CA PRO A 115 -5.49 26.27 14.69
C PRO A 115 -4.82 25.21 13.80
N GLY A 116 -5.24 25.11 12.53
CA GLY A 116 -4.71 24.15 11.57
C GLY A 116 -5.27 22.73 11.68
N ALA A 117 -6.09 22.41 12.69
CA ALA A 117 -6.73 21.10 12.83
C ALA A 117 -7.61 20.72 11.62
N GLU A 118 -8.17 21.71 10.92
CA GLU A 118 -8.97 21.56 9.70
C GLU A 118 -8.18 20.96 8.52
N VAL A 119 -6.88 21.19 8.47
CA VAL A 119 -5.95 20.63 7.46
C VAL A 119 -5.41 19.29 7.94
N GLN A 120 -5.10 19.20 9.24
CA GLN A 120 -4.42 18.05 9.82
C GLN A 120 -5.31 16.81 9.93
N LYS A 121 -6.56 16.97 10.39
CA LYS A 121 -7.49 15.85 10.62
C LYS A 121 -7.82 15.06 9.35
N PRO A 122 -8.17 15.70 8.21
CA PRO A 122 -8.50 14.95 6.99
C PRO A 122 -7.28 14.21 6.45
N LEU A 123 -6.10 14.85 6.45
CA LEU A 123 -4.84 14.23 6.00
C LEU A 123 -4.52 12.99 6.84
N ALA A 124 -4.49 13.12 8.16
CA ALA A 124 -4.18 12.01 9.06
C ALA A 124 -5.20 10.87 8.96
N THR A 125 -6.48 11.20 8.83
CA THR A 125 -7.57 10.20 8.69
C THR A 125 -7.38 9.36 7.43
N VAL A 126 -7.08 9.99 6.29
CA VAL A 126 -6.83 9.30 5.03
C VAL A 126 -5.62 8.39 5.15
N VAL A 127 -4.53 8.89 5.74
CA VAL A 127 -3.29 8.11 5.88
C VAL A 127 -3.50 6.89 6.77
N ILE A 128 -4.16 7.05 7.92
CA ILE A 128 -4.44 5.93 8.83
C ILE A 128 -5.33 4.90 8.13
N GLY A 129 -6.50 5.29 7.62
CA GLY A 129 -7.42 4.36 6.98
C GLY A 129 -6.83 3.70 5.74
N GLY A 130 -6.18 4.49 4.90
CA GLY A 130 -5.55 4.01 3.67
C GLY A 130 -4.42 3.02 3.94
N LEU A 131 -3.53 3.31 4.89
CA LEU A 131 -2.44 2.39 5.23
C LEU A 131 -2.91 1.13 5.94
N THR A 132 -3.90 1.22 6.84
CA THR A 132 -4.45 0.03 7.50
C THR A 132 -5.04 -0.92 6.46
N THR A 133 -5.90 -0.42 5.57
CA THR A 133 -6.50 -1.23 4.50
C THR A 133 -5.45 -1.72 3.51
N ALA A 134 -4.53 -0.86 3.07
CA ALA A 134 -3.48 -1.23 2.13
C ALA A 134 -2.55 -2.31 2.70
N THR A 135 -2.20 -2.25 3.98
CA THR A 135 -1.28 -3.20 4.61
C THR A 135 -1.88 -4.59 4.66
N VAL A 136 -3.14 -4.69 5.14
CA VAL A 136 -3.86 -5.97 5.20
C VAL A 136 -4.04 -6.54 3.80
N LEU A 137 -4.48 -5.71 2.85
CA LEU A 137 -4.71 -6.17 1.48
C LEU A 137 -3.41 -6.49 0.74
N THR A 138 -2.32 -5.75 0.95
CA THR A 138 -1.03 -6.04 0.29
C THR A 138 -0.46 -7.37 0.76
N LEU A 139 -0.55 -7.70 2.05
CA LEU A 139 -0.03 -8.95 2.59
C LEU A 139 -0.87 -10.18 2.21
N ILE A 140 -2.15 -9.99 1.86
CA ILE A 140 -3.06 -11.09 1.49
C ILE A 140 -3.24 -11.17 -0.02
N VAL A 141 -3.66 -10.07 -0.65
CA VAL A 141 -4.05 -10.01 -2.06
C VAL A 141 -2.84 -10.09 -2.98
N LEU A 142 -1.74 -9.38 -2.68
CA LEU A 142 -0.58 -9.37 -3.58
C LEU A 142 0.05 -10.76 -3.75
N PRO A 143 0.31 -11.54 -2.67
CA PRO A 143 0.84 -12.90 -2.81
C PRO A 143 -0.12 -13.82 -3.58
N VAL A 144 -1.43 -13.71 -3.34
CA VAL A 144 -2.45 -14.49 -4.05
C VAL A 144 -2.45 -14.17 -5.54
N LEU A 145 -2.44 -12.89 -5.91
CA LEU A 145 -2.40 -12.47 -7.32
C LEU A 145 -1.07 -12.87 -8.00
N ALA A 146 0.06 -12.76 -7.29
CA ALA A 146 1.36 -13.18 -7.79
C ALA A 146 1.41 -14.70 -8.03
N ALA A 147 0.81 -15.50 -7.14
CA ALA A 147 0.72 -16.95 -7.28
C ALA A 147 -0.24 -17.34 -8.43
N LEU A 148 -1.42 -16.72 -8.51
CA LEU A 148 -2.45 -17.04 -9.51
C LEU A 148 -1.98 -16.73 -10.93
N GLY A 149 -1.40 -15.56 -11.17
CA GLY A 149 -0.97 -15.25 -12.52
C GLY A 149 0.17 -16.16 -12.99
N ARG A 150 0.93 -16.77 -12.08
CA ARG A 150 2.07 -17.66 -12.39
C ARG A 150 1.69 -19.15 -12.31
N LYS A 151 0.41 -19.47 -12.09
CA LYS A 151 -0.08 -20.83 -12.17
C LYS A 151 0.16 -21.33 -13.61
N LYS A 152 1.04 -22.34 -13.72
CA LYS A 152 1.49 -22.98 -14.95
C LYS A 152 0.32 -23.32 -15.89
N ALA A 153 0.45 -22.90 -17.14
CA ALA A 153 0.16 -23.77 -18.28
C ALA A 153 1.15 -24.94 -18.28
#